data_AF-A0A7V9L8M9-F1
#
_entry.id   AF-A0A7V9L8M9-F1
#
_cell.length_a   1.000
_cell.length_b   1.000
_cell.length_c   1.000
_cell.angle_alpha   90.00
_cell.angle_beta   90.00
_cell.angle_gamma   90.00
#
_symmetry.space_group_name_H-M   'P 1'
#
loop_
_entity.id
_entity.type
_entity.pdbx_description
1 polymer ?
#
loop_
_entity_poly.entity_id
_entity_poly.type
_entity_poly.pdbx_seq_one_letter_code
_entity_poly.pdbx_strand_id
1 'polypeptide(L)'
;AELGVPVWPQGDGDLGARLERVLARALTDAAIAIAVGTDSPGLRAQVFDEARAALMTADAVIGPTDDGGFYLLGLRRCPPGLLADLPWSASNTYAETSARLRERGLSVVELGRWFDVDRADDLSRLHALLDTGAIIAPATRALLGVPRISIIMPVLDEERRIGRAIDDVLALSGRKEVIVVDGGSRDRTLEIARTKPVRVAHASPGRARQMNAGATIAAGEILLFLHADTSLPRDALALVEHTFIDPAVVAGAFHTWTVAAPGEARWFAPLLHAADLRSRYTSLPYGDQAMFVRATAFHRVEGFPDQPLMEDLELSRRLRQIGRISTVPARVRVSGRRFLARPVFYTLAVNLFPSLYRLGVSPARLAKIYQHVR
;
A
#
# COMPACT_ATOMS: atom_id res chain seq x y z
N ALA A 1 -32.30 0.77 -4.14
CA ALA A 1 -31.21 1.37 -4.94
C ALA A 1 -30.28 2.12 -3.97
N GLU A 2 -29.23 1.46 -3.49
CA GLU A 2 -28.37 1.96 -2.40
C GLU A 2 -27.33 3.02 -2.82
N LEU A 3 -27.21 3.35 -4.11
CA LEU A 3 -26.14 4.22 -4.61
C LEU A 3 -26.53 5.69 -4.83
N GLY A 4 -27.81 6.07 -4.67
CA GLY A 4 -28.25 7.45 -4.91
C GLY A 4 -28.12 7.93 -6.36
N VAL A 5 -27.80 7.04 -7.31
CA VAL A 5 -27.68 7.32 -8.75
C VAL A 5 -28.93 6.79 -9.47
N PRO A 6 -29.53 7.55 -10.41
CA PRO A 6 -30.63 7.05 -11.22
C PRO A 6 -30.19 5.85 -12.07
N VAL A 7 -31.01 4.80 -12.07
CA VAL A 7 -30.79 3.60 -12.89
C VAL A 7 -31.79 3.62 -14.04
N TRP A 8 -31.30 3.51 -15.27
CA TRP A 8 -32.15 3.46 -16.46
C TRP A 8 -32.07 2.10 -17.12
N PRO A 9 -33.21 1.51 -17.52
CA PRO A 9 -33.19 0.34 -18.37
C PRO A 9 -32.55 0.70 -19.71
N GLN A 10 -31.59 -0.10 -20.15
CA GLN A 10 -30.96 0.10 -21.45
C GLN A 10 -31.94 -0.16 -22.59
N GLY A 11 -32.95 -1.02 -22.40
CA GLY A 11 -33.95 -1.44 -23.40
C GLY A 11 -33.42 -2.47 -24.41
N ASP A 12 -34.25 -2.82 -25.40
CA ASP A 12 -33.90 -3.82 -26.42
C ASP A 12 -32.94 -3.27 -27.50
N GLY A 13 -32.40 -4.17 -28.32
CA GLY A 13 -31.44 -3.87 -29.40
C GLY A 13 -30.04 -4.39 -29.10
N ASP A 14 -29.11 -4.12 -30.03
CA ASP A 14 -27.69 -4.40 -29.88
C ASP A 14 -27.01 -3.38 -28.93
N LEU A 15 -25.70 -3.53 -28.73
CA LEU A 15 -24.94 -2.65 -27.84
C LEU A 15 -25.00 -1.18 -28.29
N GLY A 16 -24.88 -0.93 -29.60
CA GLY A 16 -24.94 0.42 -30.17
C GLY A 16 -26.27 1.10 -29.92
N ALA A 17 -27.38 0.43 -30.19
CA ALA A 17 -28.73 0.94 -29.94
C ALA A 17 -28.97 1.25 -28.45
N ARG A 18 -28.45 0.40 -27.55
CA ARG A 18 -28.54 0.61 -26.10
C ARG A 18 -27.72 1.81 -25.64
N LEU A 19 -26.46 1.91 -26.07
CA LEU A 19 -25.58 3.02 -25.72
C LEU A 19 -26.10 4.35 -26.27
N GLU A 20 -26.50 4.39 -27.54
CA GLU A 20 -27.04 5.59 -28.18
C GLU A 20 -28.28 6.10 -27.45
N ARG A 21 -29.21 5.20 -27.09
CA ARG A 21 -30.42 5.55 -26.34
C ARG A 21 -30.10 6.20 -25.00
N VAL A 22 -29.16 5.63 -24.25
CA VAL A 22 -28.77 6.15 -22.93
C VAL A 22 -28.03 7.48 -23.06
N LEU A 23 -27.13 7.62 -24.04
CA LEU A 23 -26.41 8.87 -24.32
C LEU A 23 -27.35 9.98 -24.78
N ALA A 24 -28.24 9.69 -25.73
CA ALA A 24 -29.23 10.65 -26.21
C ALA A 24 -30.18 11.09 -25.10
N ARG A 25 -30.61 10.17 -24.22
CA ARG A 25 -31.40 10.49 -23.03
C ARG A 25 -30.62 11.37 -22.05
N ALA A 26 -29.36 11.05 -21.75
CA ALA A 26 -28.55 11.87 -20.84
C ALA A 26 -28.39 13.30 -21.37
N LEU A 27 -28.28 13.47 -22.69
CA LEU A 27 -28.16 14.77 -23.35
C LEU A 27 -29.46 15.59 -23.40
N THR A 28 -30.62 15.05 -22.98
CA THR A 28 -31.82 15.89 -22.80
C THR A 28 -31.70 16.78 -21.56
N ASP A 29 -30.99 16.29 -20.54
CA ASP A 29 -30.91 16.93 -19.23
C ASP A 29 -29.52 17.51 -18.93
N ALA A 30 -28.51 17.17 -19.73
CA ALA A 30 -27.13 17.58 -19.55
C ALA A 30 -26.48 18.08 -20.86
N ALA A 31 -25.55 19.02 -20.74
CA ALA A 31 -24.79 19.54 -21.89
C ALA A 31 -23.78 18.54 -22.47
N ILE A 32 -23.36 17.57 -21.67
CA ILE A 32 -22.45 16.49 -22.04
C ILE A 32 -22.93 15.17 -21.46
N ALA A 33 -22.66 14.07 -22.17
CA ALA A 33 -22.85 12.71 -21.67
C ALA A 33 -21.56 11.92 -21.90
N ILE A 34 -21.12 11.17 -20.88
CA ILE A 34 -19.91 10.33 -20.95
C ILE A 34 -20.31 8.90 -20.60
N ALA A 35 -20.10 7.99 -21.54
CA ALA A 35 -20.17 6.54 -21.33
C ALA A 35 -18.77 6.00 -21.04
N VAL A 36 -18.66 5.08 -20.08
CA VAL A 36 -17.41 4.44 -19.67
C VAL A 36 -17.62 2.93 -19.55
N GLY A 37 -16.62 2.15 -19.98
CA GLY A 37 -16.59 0.69 -19.81
C GLY A 37 -16.45 0.29 -18.34
N THR A 38 -17.18 -0.73 -17.92
CA THR A 38 -17.12 -1.25 -16.54
C THR A 38 -15.96 -2.24 -16.31
N ASP A 39 -15.34 -2.67 -17.40
CA ASP A 39 -14.20 -3.59 -17.54
C ASP A 39 -12.84 -2.90 -17.43
N SER A 40 -12.80 -1.61 -17.08
CA SER A 40 -11.57 -0.81 -16.92
C SER A 40 -11.28 -0.46 -15.44
N PRO A 41 -11.05 -1.45 -14.55
CA PRO A 41 -10.75 -1.18 -13.15
C PRO A 41 -9.44 -0.40 -13.01
N GLY A 42 -9.48 0.66 -12.19
CA GLY A 42 -8.31 1.54 -11.97
C GLY A 42 -8.20 2.71 -12.95
N LEU A 43 -9.20 2.92 -13.82
CA LEU A 43 -9.32 4.14 -14.63
C LEU A 43 -9.26 5.37 -13.71
N ARG A 44 -8.35 6.30 -14.03
CA ARG A 44 -8.06 7.44 -13.16
C ARG A 44 -9.14 8.50 -13.26
N ALA A 45 -9.48 9.14 -12.13
CA ALA A 45 -10.42 10.26 -12.09
C ALA A 45 -10.04 11.40 -13.06
N GLN A 46 -8.74 11.65 -13.24
CA GLN A 46 -8.20 12.66 -14.15
C GLN A 46 -8.69 12.49 -15.60
N VAL A 47 -8.98 11.26 -16.04
CA VAL A 47 -9.51 11.00 -17.39
C VAL A 47 -10.87 11.68 -17.59
N PHE A 48 -11.72 11.75 -16.55
CA PHE A 48 -13.00 12.45 -16.64
C PHE A 48 -12.83 13.96 -16.70
N ASP A 49 -11.82 14.51 -16.02
CA ASP A 49 -11.48 15.94 -16.11
C ASP A 49 -10.97 16.30 -17.51
N GLU A 50 -10.10 15.45 -18.10
CA GLU A 50 -9.61 15.58 -19.47
C GLU A 50 -10.74 15.47 -20.50
N ALA A 51 -11.62 14.47 -20.35
CA ALA A 51 -12.80 14.29 -21.21
C ALA A 51 -13.71 15.52 -21.16
N ARG A 52 -13.99 16.04 -19.97
CA ARG A 52 -14.81 17.25 -19.79
C ARG A 52 -14.15 18.48 -20.39
N ALA A 53 -12.84 18.65 -20.21
CA ALA A 53 -12.10 19.76 -20.81
C ALA A 53 -12.14 19.70 -22.35
N ALA A 54 -11.94 18.52 -22.94
CA ALA A 54 -12.01 18.31 -24.38
C ALA A 54 -13.39 18.65 -24.95
N LEU A 55 -14.47 18.26 -24.27
CA LEU A 55 -15.84 18.55 -24.68
C LEU A 55 -16.22 20.04 -24.58
N MET A 56 -15.40 20.89 -23.96
CA MET A 56 -15.62 22.34 -24.04
C MET A 56 -15.37 22.89 -25.45
N THR A 57 -14.46 22.27 -26.21
CA THR A 57 -14.02 22.73 -27.53
C THR A 57 -14.36 21.78 -28.67
N ALA A 58 -14.75 20.54 -28.36
CA ALA A 58 -15.09 19.52 -29.34
C ALA A 58 -16.48 18.91 -29.09
N ASP A 59 -17.06 18.30 -30.12
CA ASP A 59 -18.38 17.67 -30.05
C ASP A 59 -18.33 16.27 -29.43
N ALA A 60 -17.20 15.57 -29.58
CA ALA A 60 -16.99 14.22 -29.12
C ALA A 60 -15.57 14.04 -28.56
N VAL A 61 -15.46 13.16 -27.57
CA VAL A 61 -14.19 12.69 -27.04
C VAL A 61 -14.21 11.16 -26.96
N ILE A 62 -13.11 10.51 -27.34
CA ILE A 62 -12.99 9.05 -27.30
C ILE A 62 -11.68 8.64 -26.64
N GLY A 63 -11.75 7.66 -25.74
CA GLY A 63 -10.61 7.07 -25.04
C GLY A 63 -10.33 5.66 -25.58
N PRO A 64 -9.28 5.45 -26.38
CA PRO A 64 -9.00 4.15 -27.00
C PRO A 64 -8.45 3.12 -25.99
N THR A 65 -8.77 1.84 -26.21
CA THR A 65 -8.13 0.70 -25.52
C THR A 65 -6.98 0.13 -26.35
N ASP A 66 -6.11 -0.64 -25.72
CA ASP A 66 -4.93 -1.25 -26.35
C ASP A 66 -5.31 -2.32 -27.41
N ASP A 67 -6.50 -2.91 -27.32
CA ASP A 67 -6.98 -4.01 -28.18
C ASP A 67 -7.76 -3.55 -29.43
N GLY A 68 -8.01 -2.24 -29.55
CA GLY A 68 -8.75 -1.65 -30.66
C GLY A 68 -10.21 -1.30 -30.36
N GLY A 69 -10.65 -1.48 -29.11
CA GLY A 69 -11.87 -0.91 -28.57
C GLY A 69 -11.70 0.53 -28.03
N PHE A 70 -12.64 0.97 -27.20
CA PHE A 70 -12.56 2.23 -26.45
C PHE A 70 -13.17 2.07 -25.06
N TYR A 71 -12.53 2.65 -24.04
CA TYR A 71 -13.00 2.61 -22.66
C TYR A 71 -13.92 3.78 -22.34
N LEU A 72 -13.92 4.84 -23.15
CA LEU A 72 -14.71 6.06 -22.93
C LEU A 72 -15.21 6.66 -24.23
N LEU A 73 -16.49 7.04 -24.24
CA LEU A 73 -17.10 7.88 -25.28
C LEU A 73 -17.87 9.03 -24.62
N GLY A 74 -17.41 10.26 -24.86
CA GLY A 74 -18.10 11.47 -24.43
C GLY A 74 -18.68 12.24 -25.61
N LEU A 75 -19.88 12.77 -25.48
CA LEU A 75 -20.61 13.49 -26.52
C LEU A 75 -21.26 14.76 -25.97
N ARG A 76 -21.39 15.78 -26.83
CA ARG A 76 -22.28 16.94 -26.65
C ARG A 76 -23.58 16.84 -27.42
N ARG A 77 -23.59 16.02 -28.48
CA ARG A 77 -24.76 15.75 -29.32
C ARG A 77 -24.66 14.31 -29.81
N CYS A 78 -25.80 13.64 -29.90
CA CYS A 78 -25.90 12.25 -30.33
C CYS A 78 -26.93 12.15 -31.46
N PRO A 79 -26.53 12.41 -32.72
CA PRO A 79 -27.42 12.25 -33.86
C PRO A 79 -27.95 10.81 -33.97
N PRO A 80 -29.19 10.58 -34.41
CA PRO A 80 -29.72 9.22 -34.57
C PRO A 80 -28.86 8.36 -35.53
N GLY A 81 -28.61 7.12 -35.14
CA GLY A 81 -27.77 6.18 -35.89
C GLY A 81 -26.28 6.52 -35.86
N LEU A 82 -25.82 7.22 -34.81
CA LEU A 82 -24.41 7.49 -34.59
C LEU A 82 -23.65 6.19 -34.29
N LEU A 83 -24.25 5.30 -33.51
CA LEU A 83 -23.63 4.06 -33.05
C LEU A 83 -24.22 2.80 -33.70
N ALA A 84 -25.06 2.97 -34.72
CA ALA A 84 -25.65 1.86 -35.47
C ALA A 84 -24.60 1.15 -36.35
N ASP A 85 -24.71 -0.18 -36.44
CA ASP A 85 -23.93 -1.05 -37.32
C ASP A 85 -22.40 -0.94 -37.14
N LEU A 86 -21.96 -0.59 -35.92
CA LEU A 86 -20.55 -0.62 -35.56
C LEU A 86 -20.11 -2.05 -35.23
N PRO A 87 -18.87 -2.44 -35.56
CA PRO A 87 -18.37 -3.78 -35.31
C PRO A 87 -17.96 -3.95 -33.84
N TRP A 88 -18.94 -4.04 -32.94
CA TRP A 88 -18.70 -4.22 -31.51
C TRP A 88 -17.85 -5.46 -31.23
N SER A 89 -16.98 -5.38 -30.22
CA SER A 89 -16.04 -6.45 -29.83
C SER A 89 -15.06 -6.86 -30.93
N ALA A 90 -14.75 -5.95 -31.87
CA ALA A 90 -13.71 -6.13 -32.88
C ALA A 90 -12.52 -5.17 -32.67
N SER A 91 -11.34 -5.56 -33.14
CA SER A 91 -10.10 -4.76 -33.03
C SER A 91 -10.10 -3.46 -33.84
N ASN A 92 -11.13 -3.24 -34.67
CA ASN A 92 -11.34 -1.98 -35.39
C ASN A 92 -12.51 -1.16 -34.83
N THR A 93 -13.13 -1.55 -33.70
CA THR A 93 -14.29 -0.83 -33.12
C THR A 93 -13.99 0.66 -32.93
N TYR A 94 -12.85 1.00 -32.32
CA TYR A 94 -12.48 2.41 -32.10
C TYR A 94 -12.25 3.16 -33.41
N ALA A 95 -11.60 2.53 -34.39
CA ALA A 95 -11.29 3.18 -35.66
C ALA A 95 -12.58 3.51 -36.43
N GLU A 96 -13.50 2.54 -36.52
CA GLU A 96 -14.81 2.71 -37.17
C GLU A 96 -15.68 3.72 -36.43
N THR A 97 -15.70 3.67 -35.09
CA THR A 97 -16.43 4.65 -34.27
C THR A 97 -15.88 6.07 -34.50
N SER A 98 -14.55 6.22 -34.49
CA SER A 98 -13.90 7.51 -34.70
C SER A 98 -14.10 8.06 -36.11
N ALA A 99 -14.12 7.19 -37.13
CA ALA A 99 -14.47 7.57 -38.50
C ALA A 99 -15.92 8.03 -38.58
N ARG A 100 -16.85 7.24 -38.03
CA ARG A 100 -18.28 7.54 -38.00
C ARG A 100 -18.59 8.87 -37.31
N LEU A 101 -17.94 9.18 -36.19
CA LEU A 101 -18.09 10.47 -35.52
C LEU A 101 -17.75 11.64 -36.46
N ARG A 102 -16.62 11.54 -37.17
CA ARG A 102 -16.16 12.58 -38.12
C ARG A 102 -17.04 12.67 -39.36
N GLU A 103 -17.49 11.54 -39.92
CA GLU A 103 -18.42 11.48 -41.05
C GLU A 103 -19.76 12.16 -40.73
N ARG A 104 -20.21 12.09 -39.47
CA ARG A 104 -21.39 12.79 -38.96
C ARG A 104 -21.13 14.27 -38.63
N GLY A 105 -19.95 14.80 -38.98
CA GLY A 105 -19.59 16.20 -38.80
C GLY A 105 -19.32 16.59 -37.35
N LEU A 106 -18.90 15.65 -36.50
CA LEU A 106 -18.48 15.91 -35.14
C LEU A 106 -16.98 16.19 -35.10
N SER A 107 -16.59 17.24 -34.38
CA SER A 107 -15.19 17.44 -33.97
C SER A 107 -14.84 16.42 -32.88
N VAL A 108 -13.74 15.68 -33.05
CA VAL A 108 -13.35 14.56 -32.18
C VAL A 108 -11.99 14.82 -31.56
N VAL A 109 -11.91 14.71 -30.23
CA VAL A 109 -10.65 14.66 -29.48
C VAL A 109 -10.39 13.25 -29.00
N GLU A 110 -9.14 12.80 -29.10
CA GLU A 110 -8.71 11.50 -28.58
C GLU A 110 -7.96 11.69 -27.25
N LEU A 111 -8.28 10.87 -26.26
CA LEU A 111 -7.59 10.83 -24.97
C LEU A 111 -6.43 9.82 -24.99
N GLY A 112 -5.65 9.81 -23.91
CA GLY A 112 -4.64 8.77 -23.70
C GLY A 112 -5.23 7.36 -23.72
N ARG A 113 -4.45 6.40 -24.22
CA ARG A 113 -4.79 4.97 -24.23
C ARG A 113 -4.89 4.42 -22.80
N TRP A 114 -5.80 3.48 -22.63
CA TRP A 114 -5.93 2.66 -21.42
C TRP A 114 -6.14 1.19 -21.79
N PHE A 115 -6.24 0.31 -20.80
CA PHE A 115 -6.55 -1.10 -21.01
C PHE A 115 -7.81 -1.50 -20.25
N ASP A 116 -8.58 -2.38 -20.85
CA ASP A 116 -9.68 -3.14 -20.31
C ASP A 116 -9.23 -4.55 -19.91
N VAL A 117 -10.09 -5.28 -19.20
CA VAL A 117 -9.80 -6.59 -18.63
C VAL A 117 -10.70 -7.64 -19.29
N ASP A 118 -10.31 -8.08 -20.48
CA ASP A 118 -11.05 -9.09 -21.27
C ASP A 118 -10.39 -10.47 -21.28
N ARG A 119 -9.06 -10.54 -21.12
CA ARG A 119 -8.28 -11.78 -21.19
C ARG A 119 -7.48 -12.03 -19.92
N ALA A 120 -6.97 -13.26 -19.78
CA ALA A 120 -6.16 -13.66 -18.64
C ALA A 120 -4.86 -12.84 -18.50
N ASP A 121 -4.28 -12.40 -19.61
CA ASP A 121 -3.08 -11.57 -19.59
C ASP A 121 -3.38 -10.15 -19.07
N ASP A 122 -4.57 -9.60 -19.36
CA ASP A 122 -5.02 -8.31 -18.83
C ASP A 122 -5.25 -8.39 -17.33
N LEU A 123 -5.77 -9.51 -16.84
CA LEU A 123 -5.88 -9.77 -15.40
C LEU A 123 -4.52 -9.82 -14.72
N SER A 124 -3.51 -10.41 -15.38
CA SER A 124 -2.14 -10.46 -14.88
C SER A 124 -1.52 -9.06 -14.83
N ARG A 125 -1.73 -8.25 -15.87
CA ARG A 125 -1.34 -6.82 -15.91
C ARG A 125 -2.03 -6.03 -14.81
N LEU A 126 -3.34 -6.24 -14.61
CA LEU A 126 -4.11 -5.60 -13.56
C LEU A 126 -3.55 -5.91 -12.17
N HIS A 127 -3.22 -7.19 -11.92
CA HIS A 127 -2.63 -7.62 -10.66
C HIS A 127 -1.30 -6.90 -10.40
N ALA A 128 -0.40 -6.86 -11.37
CA ALA A 128 0.89 -6.16 -11.24
C ALA A 128 0.73 -4.65 -10.97
N LEU A 129 -0.26 -4.01 -11.60
CA LEU A 129 -0.56 -2.59 -11.37
C LEU A 129 -1.16 -2.33 -9.98
N LEU A 130 -1.98 -3.25 -9.47
CA LEU A 130 -2.49 -3.19 -8.09
C LEU A 130 -1.38 -3.43 -7.06
N ASP A 131 -0.50 -4.39 -7.31
CA ASP A 131 0.62 -4.72 -6.41
C ASP A 131 1.58 -3.54 -6.24
N THR A 132 1.91 -2.87 -7.34
CA THR A 132 2.80 -1.69 -7.33
C THR A 132 2.12 -0.42 -6.82
N GLY A 133 0.79 -0.43 -6.67
CA GLY A 133 0.00 0.76 -6.34
C GLY A 133 -0.07 1.79 -7.48
N ALA A 134 0.22 1.38 -8.72
CA ALA A 134 0.14 2.24 -9.90
C ALA A 134 -1.31 2.61 -10.29
N ILE A 135 -2.27 1.82 -9.84
CA ILE A 135 -3.71 2.07 -9.94
C ILE A 135 -4.40 1.87 -8.58
N ILE A 136 -5.55 2.52 -8.39
CA ILE A 136 -6.35 2.41 -7.16
C ILE A 136 -7.70 1.81 -7.53
N ALA A 137 -7.92 0.53 -7.20
CA ALA A 137 -9.21 -0.15 -7.40
C ALA A 137 -9.53 -1.05 -6.19
N PRO A 138 -10.02 -0.48 -5.07
CA PRO A 138 -10.12 -1.19 -3.79
C PRO A 138 -11.11 -2.37 -3.83
N ALA A 139 -12.25 -2.22 -4.52
CA ALA A 139 -13.22 -3.30 -4.69
C ALA A 139 -12.66 -4.45 -5.52
N THR A 140 -11.97 -4.14 -6.63
CA THR A 140 -11.33 -5.13 -7.49
C THR A 140 -10.19 -5.85 -6.77
N ARG A 141 -9.35 -5.13 -6.03
CA ARG A 141 -8.31 -5.72 -5.18
C ARG A 141 -8.91 -6.67 -4.14
N ALA A 142 -10.02 -6.26 -3.52
CA ALA A 142 -10.75 -7.10 -2.60
C ALA A 142 -11.32 -8.36 -3.29
N LEU A 143 -11.71 -8.31 -4.55
CA LEU A 143 -12.12 -9.51 -5.28
C LEU A 143 -10.93 -10.44 -5.57
N LEU A 144 -9.79 -9.89 -5.98
CA LEU A 144 -8.62 -10.64 -6.44
C LEU A 144 -7.74 -11.26 -5.35
N GLY A 145 -8.13 -11.14 -4.08
CA GLY A 145 -7.39 -11.76 -2.98
C GLY A 145 -5.99 -11.18 -2.71
N VAL A 146 -5.61 -10.08 -3.37
CA VAL A 146 -4.30 -9.43 -3.20
C VAL A 146 -4.11 -9.05 -1.72
N PRO A 147 -2.97 -9.39 -1.08
CA PRO A 147 -2.75 -9.04 0.32
C PRO A 147 -2.83 -7.52 0.48
N ARG A 148 -3.50 -7.06 1.55
CA ARG A 148 -3.58 -5.63 1.87
C ARG A 148 -2.33 -5.19 2.65
N ILE A 149 -1.77 -6.10 3.43
CA ILE A 149 -0.61 -5.86 4.30
C ILE A 149 0.48 -6.90 4.03
N SER A 150 1.71 -6.45 3.82
CA SER A 150 2.90 -7.30 3.81
C SER A 150 3.63 -7.17 5.13
N ILE A 151 3.70 -8.26 5.89
CA ILE A 151 4.38 -8.29 7.18
C ILE A 151 5.82 -8.74 6.95
N ILE A 152 6.76 -7.83 7.16
CA ILE A 152 8.19 -8.02 6.88
C ILE A 152 8.91 -8.26 8.21
N MET A 153 9.52 -9.44 8.33
CA MET A 153 10.17 -9.91 9.55
C MET A 153 11.68 -10.08 9.33
N PRO A 154 12.53 -9.11 9.72
CA PRO A 154 13.97 -9.29 9.68
C PRO A 154 14.42 -10.23 10.81
N VAL A 155 15.18 -11.27 10.46
CA VAL A 155 15.65 -12.31 11.40
C VAL A 155 17.16 -12.52 11.31
N LEU A 156 17.78 -12.84 12.44
CA LEU A 156 19.19 -13.25 12.53
C LEU A 156 19.40 -14.05 13.82
N ASP A 157 19.70 -15.34 13.70
CA ASP A 157 19.94 -16.25 14.83
C ASP A 157 18.78 -16.25 15.87
N GLU A 158 17.54 -16.48 15.41
CA GLU A 158 16.30 -16.48 16.22
C GLU A 158 15.60 -17.86 16.27
N GLU A 159 16.34 -18.98 16.22
CA GLU A 159 15.78 -20.35 16.17
C GLU A 159 14.74 -20.63 17.26
N ARG A 160 14.93 -20.03 18.45
CA ARG A 160 14.08 -20.27 19.63
C ARG A 160 12.72 -19.60 19.55
N ARG A 161 12.54 -18.61 18.67
CA ARG A 161 11.36 -17.73 18.66
C ARG A 161 10.67 -17.66 17.30
N ILE A 162 11.41 -17.81 16.21
CA ILE A 162 10.89 -17.56 14.87
C ILE A 162 9.65 -18.41 14.55
N GLY A 163 9.63 -19.68 14.98
CA GLY A 163 8.48 -20.56 14.75
C GLY A 163 7.19 -20.01 15.36
N ARG A 164 7.24 -19.62 16.65
CA ARG A 164 6.10 -19.03 17.35
C ARG A 164 5.74 -17.66 16.79
N ALA A 165 6.72 -16.82 16.48
CA ALA A 165 6.48 -15.48 15.95
C ALA A 165 5.73 -15.55 14.61
N ILE A 166 6.09 -16.49 13.73
CA ILE A 166 5.37 -16.74 12.48
C ILE A 166 3.94 -17.25 12.77
N ASP A 167 3.77 -18.20 13.69
CA ASP A 167 2.44 -18.71 14.04
C ASP A 167 1.51 -17.62 14.58
N ASP A 168 2.01 -16.75 15.46
CA ASP A 168 1.27 -15.62 16.01
C ASP A 168 0.82 -14.65 14.90
N VAL A 169 1.69 -14.38 13.92
CA VAL A 169 1.38 -13.51 12.78
C VAL A 169 0.38 -14.17 11.83
N LEU A 170 0.55 -15.46 11.50
CA LEU A 170 -0.35 -16.19 10.62
C LEU A 170 -1.77 -16.27 11.19
N ALA A 171 -1.89 -16.34 12.52
CA ALA A 171 -3.16 -16.36 13.24
C ALA A 171 -3.93 -15.03 13.24
N LEU A 172 -3.33 -13.91 12.80
CA LEU A 172 -4.02 -12.61 12.71
C LEU A 172 -5.16 -12.66 11.67
N SER A 173 -6.31 -12.09 12.01
CA SER A 173 -7.41 -11.94 11.05
C SER A 173 -7.10 -10.82 10.05
N GLY A 174 -7.40 -11.04 8.77
CA GLY A 174 -7.16 -10.08 7.70
C GLY A 174 -6.26 -10.62 6.60
N ARG A 175 -6.32 -10.00 5.41
CA ARG A 175 -5.55 -10.43 4.24
C ARG A 175 -4.12 -9.92 4.33
N LYS A 176 -3.19 -10.86 4.39
CA LYS A 176 -1.79 -10.58 4.63
C LYS A 176 -0.90 -11.57 3.91
N GLU A 177 0.30 -11.13 3.60
CA GLU A 177 1.43 -12.01 3.36
C GLU A 177 2.48 -11.83 4.45
N VAL A 178 3.32 -12.83 4.64
CA VAL A 178 4.42 -12.81 5.61
C VAL A 178 5.72 -13.09 4.89
N ILE A 179 6.68 -12.19 5.06
CA ILE A 179 7.99 -12.21 4.41
C ILE A 179 9.05 -12.24 5.50
N VAL A 180 9.72 -13.38 5.65
CA VAL A 180 10.85 -13.55 6.57
C VAL A 180 12.14 -13.26 5.82
N VAL A 181 12.92 -12.29 6.30
CA VAL A 181 14.18 -11.88 5.66
C VAL A 181 15.36 -12.24 6.54
N ASP A 182 16.09 -13.27 6.14
CA ASP A 182 17.26 -13.75 6.86
C ASP A 182 18.49 -12.88 6.60
N GLY A 183 19.17 -12.50 7.68
CA GLY A 183 20.40 -11.70 7.65
C GLY A 183 21.68 -12.53 7.62
N GLY A 184 21.61 -13.83 7.30
CA GLY A 184 22.72 -14.76 7.39
C GLY A 184 22.75 -15.53 8.71
N SER A 185 21.62 -16.09 9.14
CA SER A 185 21.56 -16.92 10.35
C SER A 185 22.46 -18.15 10.22
N ARG A 186 23.09 -18.54 11.33
CA ARG A 186 23.96 -19.73 11.45
C ARG A 186 23.30 -20.86 12.22
N ASP A 187 22.16 -20.59 12.82
CA ASP A 187 21.34 -21.54 13.56
C ASP A 187 20.19 -22.11 12.70
N ARG A 188 19.22 -22.79 13.31
CA ARG A 188 18.08 -23.40 12.60
C ARG A 188 16.97 -22.41 12.22
N THR A 189 17.17 -21.09 12.34
CA THR A 189 16.14 -20.07 12.06
C THR A 189 15.50 -20.25 10.68
N LEU A 190 16.33 -20.39 9.65
CA LEU A 190 15.88 -20.48 8.26
C LEU A 190 15.16 -21.80 7.97
N GLU A 191 15.65 -22.90 8.55
CA GLU A 191 15.02 -24.21 8.47
C GLU A 191 13.59 -24.15 9.03
N ILE A 192 13.44 -23.58 10.24
CA ILE A 192 12.14 -23.43 10.90
C ILE A 192 11.20 -22.55 10.07
N ALA A 193 11.67 -21.40 9.58
CA ALA A 193 10.84 -20.48 8.78
C ALA A 193 10.29 -21.15 7.50
N ARG A 194 11.11 -21.96 6.81
CA ARG A 194 10.72 -22.67 5.58
C ARG A 194 9.64 -23.75 5.79
N THR A 195 9.43 -24.22 7.02
CA THR A 195 8.34 -25.17 7.32
C THR A 195 6.96 -24.51 7.37
N LYS A 196 6.90 -23.17 7.35
CA LYS A 196 5.68 -22.38 7.50
C LYS A 196 5.26 -21.80 6.13
N PRO A 197 3.97 -21.46 5.95
CA PRO A 197 3.46 -20.85 4.71
C PRO A 197 3.84 -19.36 4.62
N VAL A 198 5.14 -19.08 4.53
CA VAL A 198 5.70 -17.72 4.45
C VAL A 198 6.68 -17.62 3.29
N ARG A 199 6.89 -16.40 2.78
CA ARG A 199 7.94 -16.13 1.81
C ARG A 199 9.25 -15.91 2.56
N VAL A 200 10.33 -16.47 2.05
CA VAL A 200 11.66 -16.37 2.67
C VAL A 200 12.62 -15.69 1.71
N ALA A 201 13.29 -14.64 2.18
CA ALA A 201 14.29 -13.90 1.44
C ALA A 201 15.60 -13.81 2.21
N HIS A 202 16.67 -13.44 1.51
CA HIS A 202 18.02 -13.31 2.05
C HIS A 202 18.54 -11.89 1.83
N ALA A 203 19.25 -11.36 2.83
CA ALA A 203 19.95 -10.09 2.72
C ALA A 203 21.24 -10.12 3.54
N SER A 204 22.18 -9.23 3.21
CA SER A 204 23.37 -9.05 4.05
C SER A 204 22.97 -8.55 5.46
N PRO A 205 23.69 -8.95 6.53
CA PRO A 205 23.28 -8.66 7.91
C PRO A 205 23.12 -7.17 8.18
N GLY A 206 21.95 -6.77 8.66
CA GLY A 206 21.64 -5.36 8.94
C GLY A 206 20.15 -5.11 8.83
N ARG A 207 19.56 -4.51 9.87
CA ARG A 207 18.12 -4.35 9.99
C ARG A 207 17.53 -3.56 8.82
N ALA A 208 18.11 -2.41 8.48
CA ALA A 208 17.70 -1.61 7.31
C ALA A 208 17.75 -2.42 6.00
N ARG A 209 18.86 -3.12 5.76
CA ARG A 209 19.06 -3.94 4.55
C ARG A 209 18.04 -5.07 4.44
N GLN A 210 17.78 -5.77 5.54
CA GLN A 210 16.78 -6.84 5.60
C GLN A 210 15.35 -6.28 5.40
N MET A 211 14.99 -5.18 6.05
CA MET A 211 13.67 -4.55 5.89
C MET A 211 13.45 -4.04 4.46
N ASN A 212 14.44 -3.41 3.85
CA ASN A 212 14.38 -2.95 2.45
C ASN A 212 14.28 -4.12 1.46
N ALA A 213 15.02 -5.21 1.68
CA ALA A 213 14.94 -6.39 0.84
C ALA A 213 13.54 -7.03 0.91
N GLY A 214 12.95 -7.11 2.11
CA GLY A 214 11.57 -7.56 2.28
C GLY A 214 10.54 -6.64 1.60
N ALA A 215 10.72 -5.32 1.73
CA ALA A 215 9.85 -4.33 1.09
C ALA A 215 9.92 -4.38 -0.44
N THR A 216 11.07 -4.74 -1.02
CA THR A 216 11.25 -4.84 -2.47
C THR A 216 10.41 -5.95 -3.08
N ILE A 217 10.17 -7.04 -2.34
CA ILE A 217 9.42 -8.20 -2.84
C ILE A 217 7.97 -8.24 -2.33
N ALA A 218 7.56 -7.25 -1.53
CA ALA A 218 6.22 -7.13 -0.96
C ALA A 218 5.19 -6.72 -2.02
N ALA A 219 3.99 -7.30 -1.95
CA ALA A 219 2.85 -7.02 -2.82
C ALA A 219 1.73 -6.22 -2.12
N GLY A 220 1.83 -6.02 -0.81
CA GLY A 220 0.85 -5.29 0.00
C GLY A 220 0.99 -3.77 -0.11
N GLU A 221 -0.15 -3.07 -0.11
CA GLU A 221 -0.19 -1.60 -0.09
C GLU A 221 0.37 -1.01 1.19
N ILE A 222 0.38 -1.81 2.25
CA ILE A 222 0.87 -1.45 3.57
C ILE A 222 2.00 -2.41 3.91
N LEU A 223 3.18 -1.85 4.15
CA LEU A 223 4.32 -2.58 4.67
C LEU A 223 4.27 -2.48 6.20
N LEU A 224 4.23 -3.61 6.89
CA LEU A 224 4.28 -3.71 8.35
C LEU A 224 5.59 -4.38 8.75
N PHE A 225 6.51 -3.64 9.37
CA PHE A 225 7.80 -4.15 9.82
C PHE A 225 7.67 -4.70 11.24
N LEU A 226 7.95 -5.98 11.43
CA LEU A 226 7.72 -6.68 12.69
C LEU A 226 8.93 -7.53 13.11
N HIS A 227 9.46 -7.29 14.30
CA HIS A 227 10.55 -8.10 14.86
C HIS A 227 10.05 -9.42 15.43
N ALA A 228 10.89 -10.45 15.39
CA ALA A 228 10.57 -11.78 15.92
C ALA A 228 10.33 -11.80 17.45
N ASP A 229 10.69 -10.73 18.17
CA ASP A 229 10.47 -10.55 19.60
C ASP A 229 9.24 -9.70 19.95
N THR A 230 8.44 -9.36 18.93
CA THR A 230 7.31 -8.44 19.02
C THR A 230 6.00 -9.15 18.69
N SER A 231 4.99 -9.06 19.56
CA SER A 231 3.66 -9.67 19.34
C SER A 231 2.59 -8.61 19.12
N LEU A 232 1.78 -8.80 18.07
CA LEU A 232 0.67 -7.93 17.71
C LEU A 232 -0.65 -8.36 18.39
N PRO A 233 -1.56 -7.42 18.70
CA PRO A 233 -2.92 -7.77 19.14
C PRO A 233 -3.71 -8.42 17.98
N ARG A 234 -4.75 -9.21 18.31
CA ARG A 234 -5.50 -10.00 17.32
C ARG A 234 -6.18 -9.15 16.23
N ASP A 235 -6.53 -7.92 16.57
CA ASP A 235 -7.16 -6.92 15.71
C ASP A 235 -6.15 -5.94 15.07
N ALA A 236 -4.85 -6.19 15.19
CA ALA A 236 -3.79 -5.29 14.72
C ALA A 236 -3.95 -4.87 13.26
N LEU A 237 -4.28 -5.81 12.38
CA LEU A 237 -4.41 -5.53 10.94
C LEU A 237 -5.59 -4.61 10.66
N ALA A 238 -6.72 -4.82 11.34
CA ALA A 238 -7.87 -3.92 11.22
C ALA A 238 -7.55 -2.50 11.70
N LEU A 239 -6.77 -2.37 12.78
CA LEU A 239 -6.32 -1.06 13.29
C LEU A 239 -5.36 -0.36 12.32
N VAL A 240 -4.44 -1.11 11.70
CA VAL A 240 -3.53 -0.61 10.65
C VAL A 240 -4.35 -0.11 9.47
N GLU A 241 -5.31 -0.90 9.00
CA GLU A 241 -6.19 -0.53 7.89
C GLU A 241 -7.03 0.72 8.19
N HIS A 242 -7.60 0.79 9.40
CA HIS A 242 -8.39 1.94 9.85
C HIS A 242 -7.56 3.23 9.91
N THR A 243 -6.28 3.13 10.27
CA THR A 243 -5.35 4.27 10.31
C THR A 243 -5.19 4.94 8.95
N PHE A 244 -5.31 4.17 7.86
CA PHE A 244 -5.15 4.64 6.48
C PHE A 244 -6.47 5.04 5.81
N ILE A 245 -7.59 5.08 6.53
CA ILE A 245 -8.82 5.73 6.06
C ILE A 245 -8.55 7.22 5.82
N ASP A 246 -7.72 7.84 6.66
CA ASP A 246 -7.28 9.20 6.48
C ASP A 246 -6.17 9.27 5.39
N PRO A 247 -6.42 9.94 4.25
CA PRO A 247 -5.46 9.97 3.14
C PRO A 247 -4.20 10.79 3.47
N ALA A 248 -4.24 11.69 4.47
CA ALA A 248 -3.06 12.45 4.89
C ALA A 248 -2.10 11.64 5.77
N VAL A 249 -2.50 10.44 6.22
CA VAL A 249 -1.64 9.53 6.97
C VAL A 249 -0.84 8.64 6.01
N VAL A 250 0.49 8.74 6.11
CA VAL A 250 1.44 7.99 5.26
C VAL A 250 2.10 6.83 6.00
N ALA A 251 2.15 6.91 7.33
CA ALA A 251 2.68 5.86 8.18
C ALA A 251 2.03 5.87 9.57
N GLY A 252 2.25 4.81 10.32
CA GLY A 252 1.93 4.77 11.73
C GLY A 252 2.74 3.72 12.48
N ALA A 253 2.48 3.67 13.78
CA ALA A 253 3.06 2.68 14.66
C ALA A 253 2.16 2.45 15.87
N PHE A 254 2.35 1.33 16.55
CA PHE A 254 1.63 1.00 17.77
C PHE A 254 2.32 1.61 19.00
N HIS A 255 1.60 1.77 20.10
CA HIS A 255 2.26 2.05 21.38
C HIS A 255 2.98 0.80 21.87
N THR A 256 4.20 0.96 22.37
CA THR A 256 4.92 -0.13 23.03
C THR A 256 4.44 -0.30 24.47
N TRP A 257 4.28 -1.56 24.89
CA TRP A 257 4.31 -1.94 26.30
C TRP A 257 5.45 -2.94 26.48
N THR A 258 6.52 -2.51 27.12
CA THR A 258 7.62 -3.41 27.50
C THR A 258 7.16 -4.31 28.64
N VAL A 259 7.02 -5.63 28.41
CA VAL A 259 6.60 -6.57 29.45
C VAL A 259 7.77 -7.48 29.81
N ALA A 260 8.16 -7.48 31.09
CA ALA A 260 9.16 -8.41 31.64
C ALA A 260 8.71 -9.88 31.47
N ALA A 261 9.67 -10.79 31.31
CA ALA A 261 9.37 -12.23 31.29
C ALA A 261 8.76 -12.67 32.64
N PRO A 262 7.84 -13.66 32.67
CA PRO A 262 7.31 -14.17 33.94
C PRO A 262 8.45 -14.73 34.80
N GLY A 263 8.69 -14.11 35.97
CA GLY A 263 9.69 -14.56 36.95
C GLY A 263 10.88 -13.64 37.21
N GLU A 264 11.09 -12.58 36.42
CA GLU A 264 12.29 -11.72 36.56
C GLU A 264 11.96 -10.24 36.90
N ALA A 265 12.48 -9.81 38.06
CA ALA A 265 12.75 -8.44 38.54
C ALA A 265 11.58 -7.52 38.99
N ARG A 266 11.30 -7.54 40.31
CA ARG A 266 10.35 -6.66 41.03
C ARG A 266 10.86 -5.25 41.38
N TRP A 267 12.12 -4.89 41.13
CA TRP A 267 12.75 -3.68 41.71
C TRP A 267 13.22 -2.60 40.71
N PHE A 268 13.22 -2.87 39.40
CA PHE A 268 13.54 -1.88 38.35
C PHE A 268 12.36 -1.53 37.42
N ALA A 269 11.16 -2.05 37.70
CA ALA A 269 9.94 -1.78 36.94
C ALA A 269 9.66 -0.27 36.67
N PRO A 270 9.97 0.68 37.58
CA PRO A 270 9.76 2.11 37.31
C PRO A 270 10.65 2.67 36.18
N LEU A 271 11.88 2.17 36.02
CA LEU A 271 12.81 2.62 34.98
C LEU A 271 12.42 2.10 33.58
N LEU A 272 11.75 0.94 33.51
CA LEU A 272 11.17 0.41 32.27
C LEU A 272 10.06 1.34 31.74
N HIS A 273 9.20 1.85 32.63
CA HIS A 273 8.12 2.77 32.26
C HIS A 273 8.59 4.17 31.88
N ALA A 274 9.76 4.62 32.37
CA ALA A 274 10.36 5.89 31.98
C ALA A 274 10.83 5.89 30.51
N ALA A 275 11.25 4.73 29.96
CA ALA A 275 11.55 4.59 28.53
C ALA A 275 10.28 4.68 27.67
N ASP A 276 9.16 4.10 28.14
CA ASP A 276 7.85 4.18 27.48
C ASP A 276 7.25 5.60 27.53
N LEU A 277 7.57 6.41 28.55
CA LEU A 277 7.09 7.80 28.68
C LEU A 277 7.55 8.68 27.52
N ARG A 278 8.73 8.44 26.96
CA ARG A 278 9.30 9.27 25.88
C ARG A 278 8.74 8.92 24.50
N SER A 279 8.32 7.67 24.27
CA SER A 279 7.52 7.30 23.08
C SER A 279 6.27 8.18 22.94
N ARG A 280 5.76 8.75 24.05
CA ARG A 280 4.60 9.63 24.06
C ARG A 280 4.94 11.09 23.73
N TYR A 281 6.20 11.52 23.87
CA TYR A 281 6.64 12.91 23.69
C TYR A 281 7.37 13.17 22.37
N THR A 282 8.08 12.18 21.81
CA THR A 282 8.60 12.30 20.45
C THR A 282 7.65 11.57 19.51
N SER A 283 6.84 12.30 18.75
CA SER A 283 5.84 11.74 17.81
C SER A 283 6.43 10.93 16.62
N LEU A 284 7.68 10.46 16.72
CA LEU A 284 8.38 9.68 15.71
C LEU A 284 8.50 8.23 16.19
N PRO A 285 8.01 7.25 15.42
CA PRO A 285 8.08 5.88 15.82
C PRO A 285 9.51 5.32 15.83
N TYR A 286 9.76 4.45 16.80
CA TYR A 286 11.00 3.67 16.87
C TYR A 286 10.77 2.26 16.34
N GLY A 287 11.86 1.57 16.06
CA GLY A 287 11.83 0.31 15.34
C GLY A 287 11.09 -0.84 16.01
N ASP A 288 10.91 -0.80 17.32
CA ASP A 288 10.24 -1.80 18.15
C ASP A 288 8.72 -1.59 18.23
N GLN A 289 8.19 -0.58 17.54
CA GLN A 289 6.79 -0.16 17.63
C GLN A 289 5.89 -0.77 16.54
N ALA A 290 6.36 -1.82 15.86
CA ALA A 290 5.71 -2.41 14.71
C ALA A 290 5.28 -1.34 13.69
N MET A 291 6.27 -0.63 13.13
CA MET A 291 6.03 0.46 12.19
C MET A 291 5.35 -0.06 10.93
N PHE A 292 4.31 0.65 10.50
CA PHE A 292 3.63 0.39 9.24
C PHE A 292 3.55 1.62 8.36
N VAL A 293 3.62 1.44 7.06
CA VAL A 293 3.76 2.52 6.08
C VAL A 293 3.07 2.16 4.78
N ARG A 294 2.49 3.14 4.08
CA ARG A 294 2.04 2.92 2.70
C ARG A 294 3.24 2.56 1.84
N ALA A 295 3.17 1.49 1.06
CA ALA A 295 4.24 1.08 0.15
C ALA A 295 4.68 2.23 -0.76
N THR A 296 3.71 2.97 -1.32
CA THR A 296 3.97 4.16 -2.14
C THR A 296 4.76 5.25 -1.40
N ALA A 297 4.43 5.52 -0.14
CA ALA A 297 5.16 6.48 0.68
C ALA A 297 6.56 6.00 1.03
N PHE A 298 6.72 4.70 1.33
CA PHE A 298 8.01 4.07 1.64
C PHE A 298 8.97 4.15 0.44
N HIS A 299 8.50 3.80 -0.76
CA HIS A 299 9.31 3.90 -1.97
C HIS A 299 9.64 5.35 -2.34
N ARG A 300 8.71 6.28 -2.13
CA ARG A 300 8.93 7.72 -2.37
C ARG A 300 10.05 8.31 -1.51
N VAL A 301 10.30 7.77 -0.32
CA VAL A 301 11.38 8.22 0.58
C VAL A 301 12.64 7.35 0.53
N GLU A 302 12.71 6.45 -0.47
CA GLU A 302 13.82 5.53 -0.72
C GLU A 302 14.07 4.52 0.42
N GLY A 303 13.02 4.17 1.16
CA GLY A 303 13.06 3.17 2.22
C GLY A 303 13.99 3.53 3.40
N PHE A 304 14.43 2.50 4.14
CA PHE A 304 15.35 2.69 5.25
C PHE A 304 16.76 3.06 4.74
N PRO A 305 17.44 4.05 5.33
CA PRO A 305 18.84 4.31 5.00
C PRO A 305 19.74 3.16 5.45
N ASP A 306 20.73 2.79 4.64
CA ASP A 306 21.76 1.83 5.03
C ASP A 306 22.74 2.46 6.03
N GLN A 307 22.33 2.44 7.30
CA GLN A 307 23.11 2.94 8.42
C GLN A 307 23.03 1.98 9.61
N PRO A 308 24.07 1.93 10.47
CA PRO A 308 24.18 0.92 11.51
C PRO A 308 23.25 1.14 12.71
N LEU A 309 22.67 2.34 12.84
CA LEU A 309 21.78 2.72 13.94
C LEU A 309 20.91 3.90 13.54
N MET A 310 19.72 4.03 14.15
CA MET A 310 18.77 5.15 13.96
C MET A 310 18.09 5.17 12.59
N GLU A 311 18.13 4.07 11.85
CA GLU A 311 17.47 3.90 10.55
C GLU A 311 15.97 4.16 10.63
N ASP A 312 15.29 3.72 11.69
CA ASP A 312 13.84 3.92 11.87
C ASP A 312 13.49 5.41 12.12
N LEU A 313 14.37 6.12 12.84
CA LEU A 313 14.21 7.54 13.13
C LEU A 313 14.39 8.39 11.88
N GLU A 314 15.38 8.06 11.06
CA GLU A 314 15.63 8.73 9.79
C GLU A 314 14.50 8.46 8.78
N LEU A 315 14.02 7.22 8.67
CA LEU A 315 12.83 6.91 7.86
C LEU A 315 11.62 7.73 8.32
N SER A 316 11.36 7.77 9.64
CA SER A 316 10.25 8.54 10.21
C SER A 316 10.36 10.03 9.91
N ARG A 317 11.59 10.57 9.93
CA ARG A 317 11.85 11.98 9.56
C ARG A 317 11.49 12.25 8.10
N ARG A 318 11.90 11.38 7.17
CA ARG A 318 11.58 11.49 5.74
C ARG A 318 10.09 11.35 5.47
N LEU A 319 9.42 10.38 6.08
CA LEU A 319 7.97 10.18 5.94
C LEU A 319 7.17 11.39 6.44
N ARG A 320 7.61 12.02 7.53
CA ARG A 320 6.97 13.23 8.07
C ARG A 320 7.04 14.43 7.12
N GLN A 321 8.00 14.47 6.19
CA GLN A 321 8.09 15.54 5.19
C GLN A 321 7.03 15.41 4.10
N ILE A 322 6.44 14.22 3.91
CA ILE A 322 5.47 13.95 2.84
C ILE A 322 4.06 13.64 3.36
N GLY A 323 3.88 13.52 4.68
CA GLY A 323 2.57 13.31 5.29
C GLY A 323 2.61 13.13 6.80
N ARG A 324 1.45 12.81 7.39
CA ARG A 324 1.31 12.61 8.83
C ARG A 324 1.65 11.17 9.23
N ILE A 325 2.25 11.05 10.41
CA ILE A 325 2.49 9.75 11.06
C ILE A 325 1.50 9.64 12.23
N SER A 326 0.70 8.57 12.24
CA SER A 326 -0.29 8.31 13.30
C SER A 326 0.26 7.33 14.34
N THR A 327 -0.19 7.45 15.59
CA THR A 327 0.11 6.47 16.63
C THR A 327 -1.17 5.75 17.03
N VAL A 328 -1.16 4.42 16.91
CA VAL A 328 -2.32 3.58 17.21
C VAL A 328 -2.38 3.35 18.73
N PRO A 329 -3.52 3.59 19.39
CA PRO A 329 -3.67 3.45 20.85
C PRO A 329 -3.49 2.01 21.37
N ALA A 330 -3.49 1.02 20.47
CA ALA A 330 -3.27 -0.39 20.80
C ALA A 330 -1.82 -0.69 21.15
N ARG A 331 -1.62 -1.59 22.11
CA ARG A 331 -0.32 -1.88 22.71
C ARG A 331 0.31 -3.11 22.08
N VAL A 332 1.57 -2.99 21.70
CA VAL A 332 2.41 -4.07 21.20
C VAL A 332 3.42 -4.46 22.27
N ARG A 333 3.55 -5.78 22.51
CA ARG A 333 4.44 -6.30 23.54
C ARG A 333 5.83 -6.55 22.96
N VAL A 334 6.84 -5.93 23.57
CA VAL A 334 8.26 -6.06 23.20
C VAL A 334 9.04 -6.78 24.30
N SER A 335 10.00 -7.63 23.92
CA SER A 335 10.86 -8.34 24.89
C SER A 335 11.86 -7.40 25.59
N GLY A 336 11.77 -7.28 26.90
CA GLY A 336 12.70 -6.48 27.72
C GLY A 336 14.11 -7.08 27.93
N ARG A 337 14.47 -8.20 27.28
CA ARG A 337 15.70 -8.97 27.58
C ARG A 337 16.97 -8.11 27.52
N ARG A 338 17.10 -7.28 26.49
CA ARG A 338 18.28 -6.41 26.30
C ARG A 338 18.40 -5.38 27.41
N PHE A 339 17.27 -4.80 27.80
CA PHE A 339 17.19 -3.88 28.93
C PHE A 339 17.59 -4.56 30.24
N LEU A 340 17.09 -5.77 30.50
CA LEU A 340 17.40 -6.54 31.71
C LEU A 340 18.89 -6.89 31.83
N ALA A 341 19.59 -7.09 30.70
CA ALA A 341 21.02 -7.38 30.72
C ALA A 341 21.88 -6.18 31.18
N ARG A 342 21.51 -4.94 30.79
CA ARG A 342 22.27 -3.72 31.13
C ARG A 342 21.34 -2.49 31.28
N PRO A 343 20.54 -2.39 32.36
CA PRO A 343 19.44 -1.44 32.46
C PRO A 343 19.90 0.02 32.34
N VAL A 344 20.96 0.43 33.05
CA VAL A 344 21.48 1.81 33.02
C VAL A 344 21.94 2.22 31.62
N PHE A 345 22.70 1.35 30.95
CA PHE A 345 23.20 1.64 29.61
C PHE A 345 22.06 1.74 28.59
N TYR A 346 21.10 0.81 28.60
CA TYR A 346 19.98 0.86 27.68
C TYR A 346 19.07 2.06 27.95
N THR A 347 18.84 2.44 29.21
CA THR A 347 18.16 3.70 29.54
C THR A 347 18.90 4.90 28.95
N LEU A 348 20.24 4.98 29.08
CA LEU A 348 21.02 6.07 28.50
C LEU A 348 21.02 6.03 26.97
N ALA A 349 21.23 4.88 26.35
CA ALA A 349 21.28 4.73 24.90
C ALA A 349 19.95 5.10 24.25
N VAL A 350 18.83 4.58 24.80
CA VAL A 350 17.49 4.91 24.31
C VAL A 350 17.24 6.41 24.46
N ASN A 351 17.62 7.05 25.56
CA ASN A 351 17.33 8.47 25.78
C ASN A 351 18.28 9.46 25.08
N LEU A 352 19.58 9.18 25.06
CA LEU A 352 20.62 10.09 24.62
C LEU A 352 20.93 9.97 23.12
N PHE A 353 20.97 8.76 22.56
CA PHE A 353 21.41 8.55 21.18
C PHE A 353 20.52 9.24 20.15
N PRO A 354 19.17 9.22 20.27
CA PRO A 354 18.32 9.97 19.35
C PRO A 354 18.57 11.48 19.38
N SER A 355 18.82 12.05 20.57
CA SER A 355 19.14 13.47 20.72
C SER A 355 20.50 13.81 20.10
N LEU A 356 21.52 12.98 20.33
CA LEU A 356 22.83 13.14 19.71
C LEU A 356 22.76 13.02 18.18
N TYR A 357 21.97 12.07 17.67
CA TYR A 357 21.75 11.93 16.23
C TYR A 357 21.10 13.19 15.63
N ARG A 358 20.09 13.76 16.29
CA ARG A 358 19.47 15.03 15.87
C ARG A 358 20.43 16.22 15.92
N LEU A 359 21.42 16.18 16.82
CA LEU A 359 22.50 17.18 16.91
C LEU A 359 23.64 16.92 15.90
N GLY A 360 23.51 15.94 15.00
CA GLY A 360 24.46 15.67 13.91
C GLY A 360 25.56 14.66 14.25
N VAL A 361 25.48 13.95 15.38
CA VAL A 361 26.42 12.86 15.67
C VAL A 361 26.17 11.70 14.71
N SER A 362 27.22 11.26 14.00
CA SER A 362 27.07 10.22 12.97
C SER A 362 26.60 8.87 13.54
N PRO A 363 25.72 8.15 12.82
CA PRO A 363 25.28 6.81 13.19
C PRO A 363 26.41 5.83 13.49
N ALA A 364 27.52 5.93 12.74
CA ALA A 364 28.69 5.08 12.93
C ALA A 364 29.36 5.30 14.30
N ARG A 365 29.40 6.54 14.81
CA ARG A 365 29.93 6.83 16.15
C ARG A 365 29.01 6.28 17.24
N LEU A 366 27.69 6.48 17.10
CA LEU A 366 26.71 5.92 18.03
C LEU A 366 26.75 4.39 18.04
N ALA A 367 26.88 3.77 16.87
CA ALA A 367 26.99 2.31 16.73
C ALA A 367 28.26 1.75 17.39
N LYS A 368 29.40 2.44 17.29
CA LYS A 368 30.63 2.03 18.01
C LYS A 368 30.41 2.02 19.52
N ILE A 369 29.79 3.05 20.08
CA ILE A 369 29.46 3.13 21.52
C ILE A 369 28.49 2.00 21.90
N TYR A 370 27.52 1.70 21.03
CA TYR A 370 26.56 0.62 21.23
C TYR A 370 27.17 -0.79 21.17
N GLN A 371 28.09 -1.03 20.22
CA GLN A 371 28.74 -2.32 20.00
C GLN A 371 29.78 -2.68 21.07
N HIS A 372 30.46 -1.70 21.67
CA HIS A 372 31.41 -1.95 22.78
C HIS A 372 30.72 -2.49 24.05
N VAL A 373 29.39 -2.49 24.06
CA VAL A 373 28.56 -2.91 25.21
C VAL A 373 27.76 -4.17 24.88
N ARG A 374 27.92 -4.75 23.69
CA ARG A 374 27.18 -5.91 23.21
C ARG A 374 27.77 -7.25 23.66
#